data_AF-A0A175RU92-F1
#
_entry.id   AF-A0A175RU92-F1
#
_cell.length_a   1.000
_cell.length_b   1.000
_cell.length_c   1.000
_cell.angle_alpha   90.00
_cell.angle_beta   90.00
_cell.angle_gamma   90.00
#
_symmetry.space_group_name_H-M   'P 1'
#
loop_
_entity.id
_entity.type
_entity.pdbx_description
1 polymer ?
#
loop_
_entity_poly.entity_id
_entity_poly.type
_entity_poly.pdbx_seq_one_letter_code
_entity_poly.pdbx_strand_id
1 'polypeptide(L)' 'MTIYAGTCDRCGHLNIQKRPNLTGEYTKGFAADCTAPEDNDDGRCWNEVYMLPHTDDEIEEIKAGYEQARRNAEDPMVAF' A
#
# COMPACT_ATOMS: atom_id res chain seq x y z
N MET A 1 -14.70 8.60 -6.87
CA MET A 1 -14.72 7.64 -5.76
C MET A 1 -13.36 7.76 -5.10
N THR A 2 -13.25 8.02 -3.80
CA THR A 2 -11.93 8.27 -3.21
C THR A 2 -11.17 6.96 -3.02
N ILE A 3 -9.97 6.89 -3.56
CA ILE A 3 -9.03 5.79 -3.30
C ILE A 3 -8.14 6.23 -2.16
N TYR A 4 -7.81 5.28 -1.28
CA TYR A 4 -6.90 5.53 -0.17
C TYR A 4 -5.71 4.58 -0.25
N ALA A 5 -4.51 5.07 0.02
CA ALA A 5 -3.29 4.26 0.11
C ALA A 5 -2.54 4.49 1.41
N GLY A 6 -1.82 3.46 1.88
CA GLY A 6 -0.98 3.51 3.07
C GLY A 6 -0.05 2.29 3.17
N THR A 7 1.13 2.48 3.75
CA THR A 7 2.19 1.44 3.85
C THR A 7 2.19 0.76 5.21
N CYS A 8 2.17 -0.57 5.25
CA CYS A 8 2.25 -1.31 6.51
C CYS A 8 3.66 -1.20 7.12
N ASP A 9 3.82 -0.45 8.21
CA ASP A 9 5.10 -0.21 8.90
C ASP A 9 5.86 -1.48 9.31
N ARG A 10 5.15 -2.62 9.41
CA ARG A 10 5.74 -3.90 9.81
C ARG A 10 6.41 -4.69 8.68
N CYS A 11 5.93 -4.54 7.43
CA CYS A 11 6.39 -5.37 6.31
C CYS A 11 6.48 -4.64 4.96
N GLY A 12 6.23 -3.33 4.93
CA GLY A 12 6.29 -2.52 3.72
C GLY A 12 5.16 -2.76 2.72
N HIS A 13 4.15 -3.60 3.02
CA HIS A 13 3.06 -3.85 2.08
C HIS A 13 2.24 -2.58 1.82
N LEU A 14 2.09 -2.25 0.53
CA LEU A 14 1.21 -1.18 0.09
C LEU A 14 -0.24 -1.66 0.20
N ASN A 15 -1.04 -0.93 0.96
CA ASN A 15 -2.46 -1.20 1.06
C ASN A 15 -3.24 -0.12 0.33
N ILE A 16 -4.15 -0.55 -0.53
CA ILE A 16 -5.03 0.32 -1.29
C ILE A 16 -6.47 -0.05 -0.95
N GLN A 17 -7.33 0.94 -0.69
CA GLN A 17 -8.74 0.69 -0.45
C GLN A 17 -9.62 1.81 -1.00
N LYS A 18 -10.61 1.42 -1.81
CA LYS A 18 -11.63 2.33 -2.35
C LYS A 18 -12.72 2.58 -1.30
N ARG A 19 -12.93 3.84 -0.91
CA ARG A 19 -13.97 4.24 0.06
C ARG A 19 -14.83 5.37 -0.54
N PRO A 20 -16.05 5.10 -1.02
CA PRO A 20 -16.89 6.13 -1.64
C PRO A 20 -17.48 7.13 -0.65
N ASN A 21 -17.64 6.75 0.63
CA ASN A 21 -18.34 7.53 1.66
C ASN A 21 -17.41 8.06 2.77
N LEU A 22 -16.10 8.15 2.50
CA LEU A 22 -15.12 8.65 3.47
C LEU A 22 -14.42 9.89 2.89
N THR A 23 -14.26 10.92 3.70
CA THR A 23 -13.64 12.20 3.34
C THR A 23 -12.54 12.54 4.34
N GLY A 24 -11.30 12.64 3.86
CA GLY A 24 -10.13 12.98 4.68
C GLY A 24 -9.31 11.76 5.11
N GLU A 25 -8.13 12.05 5.64
CA GLU A 25 -7.12 11.08 6.09
C GLU A 25 -7.63 10.25 7.27
N TYR A 26 -7.22 8.99 7.37
CA TYR A 26 -7.57 8.14 8.50
C TYR A 26 -6.54 7.05 8.78
N THR A 27 -6.38 6.65 10.04
CA THR A 27 -5.52 5.52 10.42
C THR A 27 -6.33 4.23 10.44
N LYS A 28 -5.73 3.10 10.03
CA LYS A 28 -6.36 1.78 10.08
C LYS A 28 -5.39 0.73 10.65
N GLY A 29 -5.79 0.07 11.73
CA GLY A 29 -4.98 -0.95 12.41
C GLY A 29 -5.76 -2.19 12.80
N PHE A 30 -5.19 -3.37 12.51
CA PHE A 30 -5.64 -4.70 12.93
C PHE A 30 -4.39 -5.60 13.03
N ALA A 31 -4.53 -6.87 13.42
CA ALA A 31 -3.38 -7.77 13.45
C ALA A 31 -2.92 -8.13 12.02
N ALA A 32 -1.83 -7.49 11.57
CA ALA A 32 -1.24 -7.70 10.24
C ALA A 32 -0.76 -9.14 10.05
N ASP A 33 -1.42 -9.90 9.18
CA ASP A 33 -0.84 -11.12 8.65
C ASP A 33 0.11 -10.76 7.49
N CYS A 34 1.38 -10.58 7.84
CA CYS A 34 2.44 -10.23 6.91
C CYS A 34 2.88 -11.40 6.01
N THR A 35 2.19 -12.55 6.04
CA THR A 35 2.53 -13.72 5.21
C THR A 35 1.82 -13.77 3.85
N ALA A 36 0.83 -12.89 3.61
CA ALA A 36 0.12 -12.81 2.33
C ALA A 36 1.05 -12.26 1.21
N PRO A 37 1.32 -13.02 0.14
CA PRO A 37 2.37 -12.68 -0.85
C PRO A 37 1.89 -11.83 -2.04
N GLU A 38 0.63 -11.38 -2.06
CA GLU A 38 0.01 -10.75 -3.24
C GLU A 38 -0.64 -9.40 -2.93
N ASP A 39 -0.16 -8.35 -3.60
CA ASP A 39 -0.74 -7.00 -3.62
C ASP A 39 -2.12 -7.02 -4.29
N ASN A 40 -3.21 -7.07 -3.52
CA ASN A 40 -4.59 -7.11 -4.05
C ASN A 40 -5.61 -6.34 -3.18
N ASP A 41 -6.62 -5.75 -3.85
CA ASP A 41 -7.53 -4.66 -3.39
C ASP A 41 -8.31 -4.91 -2.07
N ASP A 42 -8.32 -6.12 -1.50
CA ASP A 42 -8.71 -6.36 -0.09
C ASP A 42 -8.09 -7.67 0.44
N GLY A 43 -6.76 -7.78 0.26
CA GLY A 43 -5.91 -8.93 0.62
C GLY A 43 -6.00 -9.46 2.05
N ARG A 44 -5.55 -8.78 3.12
CA ARG A 44 -4.93 -7.44 3.28
C ARG A 44 -3.92 -7.52 4.42
N CYS A 45 -2.85 -6.73 4.37
CA CYS A 45 -1.86 -6.66 5.44
C CYS A 45 -1.78 -5.25 6.05
N TRP A 46 -2.52 -5.01 7.14
CA TRP A 46 -2.48 -3.76 7.90
C TRP A 46 -2.04 -4.00 9.34
N ASN A 47 -1.09 -3.22 9.86
CA ASN A 47 -1.31 -2.56 11.14
C ASN A 47 -0.79 -1.12 11.10
N GLU A 48 -1.54 -0.23 11.75
CA GLU A 48 -1.31 1.22 11.91
C GLU A 48 -0.89 2.00 10.65
N VAL A 49 -1.40 1.61 9.48
CA VAL A 49 -1.29 2.43 8.26
C VAL A 49 -1.97 3.77 8.43
N TYR A 50 -1.27 4.84 8.07
CA TYR A 50 -1.89 6.11 7.72
C TYR A 50 -2.42 6.02 6.28
N MET A 51 -3.73 6.16 6.11
CA MET A 51 -4.39 6.07 4.81
C MET A 51 -4.70 7.48 4.29
N LEU A 52 -3.99 7.89 3.25
CA LEU A 52 -4.15 9.18 2.58
C LEU A 52 -5.14 9.09 1.41
N PRO A 53 -6.00 10.10 1.17
CA PRO A 53 -6.85 10.15 -0.01
C PRO A 53 -6.02 10.49 -1.25
N HIS A 54 -6.26 9.76 -2.34
CA HIS A 54 -5.61 9.94 -3.64
C HIS A 54 -6.62 9.90 -4.78
N THR A 55 -6.23 10.51 -5.90
CA THR A 55 -6.83 10.35 -7.22
C THR A 55 -6.47 9.01 -7.85
N ASP A 56 -7.15 8.63 -8.93
CA ASP A 56 -6.83 7.42 -9.68
C ASP A 56 -5.40 7.46 -10.27
N ASP A 57 -4.97 8.61 -10.82
CA ASP A 57 -3.63 8.78 -11.42
C ASP A 57 -2.50 8.64 -10.39
N GLU A 58 -2.61 9.29 -9.22
CA GLU A 58 -1.62 9.18 -8.13
C GLU A 58 -1.47 7.72 -7.63
N ILE A 59 -2.54 6.93 -7.66
CA ILE A 59 -2.50 5.53 -7.26
C ILE A 59 -1.77 4.66 -8.27
N GLU A 60 -1.83 4.96 -9.57
CA GLU A 60 -1.02 4.27 -10.58
C GLU A 60 0.47 4.60 -10.42
N GLU A 61 0.82 5.85 -10.14
CA GLU A 61 2.20 6.24 -9.84
C GLU A 61 2.74 5.54 -8.57
N ILE A 62 1.96 5.51 -7.49
CA ILE A 62 2.33 4.84 -6.23
C ILE A 62 2.53 3.33 -6.48
N LYS A 63 1.64 2.67 -7.23
CA LYS A 63 1.77 1.25 -7.60
C LYS A 63 3.05 0.99 -8.40
N ALA A 64 3.33 1.80 -9.42
CA ALA A 64 4.52 1.66 -10.25
C ALA A 64 5.82 1.86 -9.45
N GLY A 65 5.84 2.85 -8.54
CA GLY A 65 6.95 3.07 -7.61
C GLY A 65 7.18 1.88 -6.68
N TYR A 66 6.11 1.27 -6.16
CA TYR A 66 6.20 0.07 -5.32
C TYR A 66 6.69 -1.16 -6.08
N GLU A 67 6.20 -1.39 -7.30
CA GLU A 67 6.67 -2.50 -8.13
C GLU A 67 8.16 -2.33 -8.49
N GLN A 68 8.60 -1.10 -8.80
CA GLN A 68 10.00 -0.81 -9.06
C GLN A 68 10.87 -0.99 -7.79
N ALA A 69 10.40 -0.57 -6.63
CA ALA A 69 11.09 -0.77 -5.36
C ALA A 69 11.25 -2.26 -5.02
N ARG A 70 10.20 -3.07 -5.26
CA ARG A 70 10.27 -4.54 -5.15
C ARG A 70 11.29 -5.14 -6.11
N ARG A 71 11.23 -4.78 -7.41
CA ARG A 71 12.22 -5.24 -8.41
C ARG A 71 13.66 -4.91 -8.00
N ASN A 72 13.90 -3.71 -7.46
CA ASN A 72 15.22 -3.30 -6.96
C ASN A 72 15.66 -4.06 -5.70
N ALA A 73 14.72 -4.49 -4.84
CA ALA A 73 15.01 -5.29 -3.64
C ALA A 73 15.17 -6.78 -3.93
N GLU A 74 14.51 -7.29 -4.97
CA GLU A 74 14.60 -8.68 -5.44
C GLU A 74 15.81 -8.91 -6.38
N ASP A 75 16.43 -7.85 -6.93
CA ASP A 75 17.68 -7.91 -7.71
C ASP A 75 18.91 -7.51 -6.87
N PRO A 76 19.73 -8.48 -6.39
CA PRO A 76 20.88 -8.21 -5.54
C PRO A 76 22.08 -7.56 -6.27
N MET A 77 21.96 -7.19 -7.55
CA MET A 77 23.01 -6.51 -8.31
C MET A 77 22.81 -4.99 -8.42
N VAL A 78 21.71 -4.44 -7.87
CA VAL A 78 21.43 -2.98 -7.82
C VAL A 78 21.77 -2.38 -6.44
N ALA A 79 22.84 -2.85 -5.81
CA ALA A 79 23.31 -2.40 -4.49
C ALA A 79 24.78 -1.94 -4.53
N PHE A 80 25.07 -0.87 -5.28
CA PHE A 80 26.37 -0.19 -5.36
C PHE A 80 26.21 1.33 -5.49
#